data_AF-A0A4Q3HZZ7-F1
#
_entry.id   AF-A0A4Q3HZZ7-F1
#
_cell.length_a   1.000
_cell.length_b   1.000
_cell.length_c   1.000
_cell.angle_alpha   90.00
_cell.angle_beta   90.00
_cell.angle_gamma   90.00
#
_symmetry.space_group_name_H-M   'P 1'
#
loop_
_entity.id
_entity.type
_entity.pdbx_description
1 polymer ?
#
loop_
_entity_poly.entity_id
_entity_poly.type
_entity_poly.pdbx_seq_one_letter_code
_entity_poly.pdbx_strand_id
1 'polypeptide(L)' 'MALIDAGKRVGLLRFDNADAAYHTLYGLIVSDLHVRMLLGEPGLKDTARQAERAIDAFLSLYRTEKQPLEVSRTSAAR' A
#
# COMPACT_ATOMS: atom_id res chain seq x y z
N MET A 1 9.45 -9.29 -1.05
CA MET A 1 9.29 -7.82 -1.14
C MET A 1 9.40 -7.23 -2.54
N ALA A 2 9.60 -8.04 -3.60
CA ALA A 2 9.85 -7.52 -4.95
C ALA A 2 8.77 -6.57 -5.52
N LEU A 3 7.49 -6.77 -5.19
CA LEU A 3 6.39 -5.99 -5.75
C LEU A 3 6.31 -4.56 -5.18
N ILE A 4 6.28 -4.41 -3.85
CA ILE A 4 6.21 -3.08 -3.21
C ILE A 4 7.50 -2.27 -3.48
N ASP A 5 8.66 -2.94 -3.54
CA ASP A 5 9.92 -2.32 -3.92
C ASP A 5 9.93 -1.90 -5.40
N ALA A 6 9.29 -2.67 -6.29
CA ALA A 6 9.09 -2.22 -7.67
C ALA A 6 8.24 -0.95 -7.72
N GLY A 7 7.13 -0.91 -6.99
CA GLY A 7 6.26 0.28 -6.89
C GLY A 7 7.00 1.52 -6.36
N LYS A 8 7.87 1.35 -5.36
CA LYS A 8 8.71 2.44 -4.84
C LYS A 8 9.75 2.90 -5.87
N ARG A 9 10.43 1.98 -6.54
CA ARG A 9 11.44 2.29 -7.58
C ARG A 9 10.89 3.11 -8.74
N VAL A 10 9.63 2.87 -9.12
CA VAL A 10 8.96 3.64 -10.19
C VAL A 10 8.16 4.84 -9.67
N GLY A 11 8.27 5.15 -8.38
CA GLY A 11 7.64 6.31 -7.76
C GLY A 11 6.12 6.25 -7.67
N LEU A 12 5.54 5.05 -7.56
CA LEU A 12 4.10 4.85 -7.28
C LEU A 12 3.82 4.75 -5.77
N LEU A 13 4.80 4.27 -5.01
CA LEU A 13 4.70 4.08 -3.57
C LEU A 13 5.81 4.84 -2.84
N ARG A 14 5.51 5.36 -1.66
CA ARG A 14 6.47 5.98 -0.75
C ARG A 14 6.38 5.35 0.64
N PHE A 15 7.48 4.74 1.09
CA PHE A 15 7.63 4.19 2.42
C PHE A 15 9.11 4.15 2.79
N ASP A 16 9.45 4.27 4.08
CA ASP A 16 10.84 4.29 4.53
C ASP A 16 11.40 2.88 4.71
N ASN A 17 10.59 1.96 5.23
CA ASN A 17 10.97 0.57 5.49
C ASN A 17 10.02 -0.40 4.76
N ALA A 18 10.58 -1.26 3.90
CA ALA A 18 9.82 -2.22 3.11
C ALA A 18 9.16 -3.32 3.96
N ASP A 19 9.83 -3.79 5.01
CA ASP A 19 9.27 -4.80 5.91
C ASP A 19 8.07 -4.25 6.67
N ALA A 20 8.16 -3.00 7.15
CA ALA A 20 7.04 -2.33 7.81
C ALA A 20 5.86 -2.15 6.85
N ALA A 21 6.09 -1.69 5.62
CA ALA A 21 5.05 -1.55 4.61
C ALA A 21 4.39 -2.90 4.27
N TYR A 22 5.18 -3.97 4.16
CA TYR A 22 4.65 -5.30 3.94
C TYR A 22 3.79 -5.80 5.11
N HIS A 23 4.23 -5.59 6.36
CA HIS A 23 3.44 -5.97 7.54
C HIS A 23 2.10 -5.23 7.56
N THR A 24 2.08 -3.94 7.20
CA THR A 24 0.83 -3.19 7.04
C THR A 24 -0.08 -3.83 5.98
N LEU A 25 0.45 -4.13 4.78
CA LEU A 25 -0.33 -4.77 3.71
C LEU A 25 -0.89 -6.13 4.14
N TYR A 26 -0.06 -6.95 4.79
CA TYR A 26 -0.46 -8.26 5.28
C TYR A 26 -1.57 -8.15 6.33
N GLY A 27 -1.42 -7.22 7.29
CA GLY A 27 -2.45 -6.94 8.30
C GLY A 27 -3.76 -6.46 7.69
N LEU A 28 -3.72 -5.63 6.64
CA LEU A 28 -4.92 -5.17 5.93
C LEU A 28 -5.63 -6.31 5.19
N ILE A 29 -4.89 -7.24 4.59
CA ILE A 29 -5.46 -8.38 3.86
C ILE A 29 -6.07 -9.40 4.83
N VAL A 30 -5.29 -9.78 5.84
CA VAL A 30 -5.56 -10.98 6.65
C VAL A 30 -6.21 -10.65 7.99
N SER A 31 -5.91 -9.50 8.60
CA SER A 31 -6.40 -9.11 9.93
C SER A 31 -6.29 -10.27 10.94
N ASP A 32 -7.37 -10.63 11.61
CA ASP A 32 -7.53 -11.75 12.53
C ASP A 32 -8.05 -13.03 11.85
N LEU A 33 -8.34 -13.00 10.54
CA LEU A 33 -8.93 -14.13 9.82
C LEU A 33 -8.08 -15.40 9.93
N HIS A 34 -6.75 -15.26 9.85
CA HIS A 34 -5.84 -16.41 9.94
C HIS A 34 -6.02 -17.15 11.27
N VAL A 35 -6.13 -16.41 12.37
CA VAL A 35 -6.33 -16.98 13.71
C VAL A 35 -7.72 -17.62 13.79
N ARG A 36 -8.75 -16.96 13.30
CA ARG A 36 -10.13 -17.49 13.27
C ARG A 36 -10.22 -18.79 12.48
N MET A 37 -9.54 -18.88 11.34
CA MET A 37 -9.46 -20.11 10.55
C MET A 37 -8.73 -21.24 11.30
N LEU A 38 -7.66 -20.94 12.04
CA LEU A 38 -6.98 -21.92 12.90
C LEU A 38 -7.89 -22.43 14.03
N LEU A 39 -8.85 -21.62 14.46
CA LEU A 39 -9.88 -21.99 15.45
C LEU A 39 -11.09 -22.71 14.84
N GLY A 40 -11.08 -22.95 13.52
CA GLY A 40 -12.12 -23.72 12.82
C GLY A 40 -13.22 -22.87 12.17
N GLU A 41 -13.11 -21.54 12.18
CA GLU A 41 -14.04 -20.72 11.41
C GLU A 41 -13.83 -20.90 9.89
N PRO A 42 -14.90 -20.82 9.08
CA PRO A 42 -14.77 -20.86 7.64
C PRO A 42 -13.99 -19.64 7.13
N GLY A 43 -13.23 -19.83 6.06
CA GLY A 43 -12.50 -18.75 5.40
C GLY A 43 -13.42 -17.67 4.80
N LEU A 44 -12.81 -16.60 4.30
CA LEU A 44 -13.52 -15.52 3.61
C LEU A 44 -14.33 -16.06 2.42
N LYS A 45 -15.61 -15.68 2.36
CA LYS A 45 -16.50 -16.00 1.24
C LYS A 45 -16.15 -15.25 -0.05
N ASP A 46 -15.66 -14.02 0.08
CA ASP A 46 -15.31 -13.13 -1.05
C ASP A 46 -13.90 -12.55 -0.82
N THR A 47 -12.90 -13.31 -1.24
CA THR A 47 -11.48 -12.92 -1.11
C THR A 47 -11.13 -11.78 -2.05
N ALA A 48 -11.81 -11.65 -3.19
CA ALA A 48 -11.57 -10.59 -4.17
C ALA A 48 -11.94 -9.23 -3.59
N ARG A 49 -13.14 -9.11 -3.01
CA ARG A 49 -13.57 -7.87 -2.35
C ARG A 49 -12.70 -7.51 -1.15
N GLN A 50 -12.22 -8.50 -0.39
CA GLN A 50 -11.28 -8.24 0.70
C GLN A 50 -9.96 -7.70 0.16
N ALA A 51 -9.43 -8.29 -0.91
CA ALA A 51 -8.20 -7.84 -1.54
C ALA A 51 -8.33 -6.41 -2.07
N GLU A 52 -9.43 -6.08 -2.77
CA GLU A 52 -9.69 -4.72 -3.24
C GLU A 52 -9.67 -3.71 -2.10
N ARG A 53 -10.41 -3.96 -1.01
CA ARG A 53 -10.45 -3.07 0.16
C ARG A 53 -9.07 -2.90 0.81
N ALA A 54 -8.32 -3.98 0.95
CA ALA A 54 -6.99 -3.94 1.53
C ALA A 54 -6.01 -3.15 0.67
N ILE A 55 -6.09 -3.29 -0.66
CA ILE A 55 -5.27 -2.53 -1.61
C ILE A 55 -5.65 -1.05 -1.60
N ASP A 56 -6.94 -0.70 -1.59
CA ASP A 56 -7.39 0.69 -1.50
C ASP A 56 -6.88 1.36 -0.22
N ALA A 57 -6.98 0.67 0.92
CA ALA A 57 -6.44 1.15 2.20
C ALA A 57 -4.91 1.24 2.18
N PHE A 58 -4.22 0.28 1.57
CA PHE A 58 -2.76 0.34 1.46
C PHE A 58 -2.31 1.51 0.59
N LEU A 59 -2.99 1.74 -0.54
CA LEU A 59 -2.69 2.85 -1.43
C LEU A 59 -3.02 4.20 -0.80
N SER A 60 -4.05 4.33 0.04
CA SER A 60 -4.30 5.59 0.75
C SER A 60 -3.18 5.95 1.72
N LEU A 61 -2.48 4.95 2.27
CA LEU A 61 -1.35 5.15 3.19
C LEU A 61 -0.02 5.42 2.47
N TYR A 62 0.22 4.75 1.35
CA TYR A 62 1.56 4.71 0.73
C TYR A 62 1.63 5.22 -0.71
N ARG A 63 0.51 5.58 -1.35
CA ARG A 63 0.54 6.18 -2.71
C ARG A 63 1.29 7.50 -2.66
N THR A 64 2.12 7.74 -3.67
CA THR A 64 2.64 9.09 -3.95
C THR A 64 1.56 9.95 -4.58
N GLU A 65 1.24 11.10 -3.98
CA GLU A 65 0.59 12.17 -4.73
C GLU A 65 1.57 12.64 -5.81
N LYS A 66 1.31 12.33 -7.08
CA LYS A 66 1.92 13.12 -8.14
C LYS A 66 1.34 14.52 -8.01
N GLN A 67 1.98 15.40 -7.24
CA GLN A 67 1.86 16.83 -7.53
C GLN A 67 2.31 17.00 -8.98
N PRO A 68 1.50 17.62 -9.87
CA PRO A 68 2.03 18.14 -11.11
C PRO A 68 3.23 18.99 -10.70
N LEU A 69 4.40 18.71 -11.27
CA LEU A 69 5.60 19.47 -11.02
C LEU A 69 5.26 20.94 -11.31
N GLU A 70 4.98 21.72 -10.27
CA GLU A 70 4.90 23.17 -10.40
C GLU A 70 6.33 23.58 -10.73
N VAL A 71 6.55 23.82 -12.02
CA VAL A 71 7.78 24.43 -12.53
C VAL A 71 7.88 25.77 -11.81
N SER A 72 8.62 25.77 -10.72
CA SER A 72 8.99 26.98 -9.99
C SER A 72 9.73 27.86 -10.99
N ARG A 73 9.00 28.83 -11.54
CA ARG A 73 9.54 29.99 -12.24
C ARG A 73 10.27 30.84 -11.21
N THR A 74 11.40 30.35 -10.70
CA THR A 74 12.27 31.12 -9.82
C THR A 74 13.21 31.93 -10.69
N SER A 75 12.83 33.19 -10.88
CA SER A 75 13.71 34.36 -10.99
C SER A 75 14.96 34.23 -11.86
N ALA A 76 14.81 34.54 -13.15
CA ALA A 76 15.82 35.33 -13.85
C ALA A 76 15.42 36.81 -13.75
N ALA A 77 15.62 37.39 -12.57
CA ALA A 77 15.61 38.82 -12.37
C ALA A 77 16.90 39.17 -11.62
N ARG A 78 17.95 39.44 -12.38
CA ARG A 78 18.92 40.54 -12.20
C ARG A 78 19.98 40.47 -13.28
#